data_AF-A0A0S7EUM2-F1
#
_entry.id   AF-A0A0S7EUM2-F1
#
_cell.length_a   1.000
_cell.length_b   1.000
_cell.length_c   1.000
_cell.angle_alpha   90.00
_cell.angle_beta   90.00
_cell.angle_gamma   90.00
#
_symmetry.space_group_name_H-M   'P 1'
#
loop_
_entity.id
_entity.type
_entity.pdbx_description
1 polymer ?
#
loop_
_entity_poly.entity_id
_entity_poly.type
_entity_poly.pdbx_seq_one_letter_code
_entity_poly.pdbx_strand_id
1 'polypeptide(L)'
;TAVAAYAKACSTAGACISWRTPKLCPIFCDYYNSPGGCEWHYKPCGADCMKTCRNPSGSCTKLITHLEGCYPQCSHTKPFFDEDTMKCVNWDQCGCYEET
;
A
#
# COMPACT_ATOMS: atom_id res chain seq x y z
N THR A 1 2.80 -17.03 8.80
CA THR A 1 2.84 -17.09 7.32
C THR A 1 1.77 -17.99 6.73
N ALA A 2 1.41 -19.14 7.32
CA ALA A 2 0.34 -20.01 6.81
C ALA A 2 -1.04 -19.32 6.66
N VAL A 3 -1.52 -18.63 7.70
CA VAL A 3 -2.82 -17.92 7.67
C VAL A 3 -2.85 -16.81 6.62
N ALA A 4 -1.75 -16.05 6.50
CA ALA A 4 -1.61 -15.00 5.49
C ALA A 4 -1.67 -15.55 4.05
N ALA A 5 -1.07 -16.73 3.80
CA ALA A 5 -1.14 -17.37 2.49
C ALA A 5 -2.57 -17.81 2.14
N TYR A 6 -3.31 -18.34 3.11
CA TYR A 6 -4.73 -18.67 2.95
C TYR A 6 -5.57 -17.40 2.69
N ALA A 7 -5.39 -16.35 3.49
CA ALA A 7 -6.08 -15.07 3.31
C ALA A 7 -5.80 -14.45 1.94
N LYS A 8 -4.57 -14.56 1.42
CA LYS A 8 -4.22 -14.14 0.06
C LYS A 8 -5.00 -14.89 -1.01
N ALA A 9 -5.13 -16.21 -0.86
CA ALA A 9 -5.90 -17.03 -1.80
C ALA A 9 -7.39 -16.64 -1.78
N CYS A 10 -7.97 -16.41 -0.60
CA CYS A 10 -9.34 -15.90 -0.46
C CYS A 10 -9.52 -14.53 -1.10
N SER A 11 -8.62 -13.59 -0.84
CA SER A 11 -8.65 -12.24 -1.43
C SER A 11 -8.63 -12.29 -2.96
N THR A 12 -7.79 -13.15 -3.53
CA THR A 12 -7.68 -13.37 -4.98
C THR A 12 -8.96 -13.99 -5.56
N ALA A 13 -9.69 -14.78 -4.78
CA ALA A 13 -11.00 -15.32 -5.13
C ALA A 13 -12.17 -14.33 -4.91
N GLY A 14 -11.88 -13.08 -4.52
CA GLY A 14 -12.88 -12.04 -4.25
C GLY A 14 -13.44 -12.04 -2.82
N ALA A 15 -12.91 -12.88 -1.92
CA ALA A 15 -13.32 -12.97 -0.52
C ALA A 15 -12.28 -12.28 0.38
N CYS A 16 -12.57 -11.06 0.82
CA CYS A 16 -11.69 -10.30 1.69
C CYS A 16 -11.83 -10.75 3.16
N ILE A 17 -10.72 -11.20 3.77
CA ILE A 17 -10.69 -11.70 5.16
C ILE A 17 -9.74 -10.82 5.99
N SER A 18 -10.31 -10.08 6.95
CA SER A 18 -9.54 -9.39 7.99
C SER A 18 -9.37 -10.31 9.20
N TRP A 19 -8.21 -10.96 9.30
CA TRP A 19 -7.95 -11.99 10.31
C TRP A 19 -7.01 -11.56 11.44
N ARG A 20 -6.24 -10.48 11.24
CA ARG A 20 -5.32 -9.95 12.25
C ARG A 20 -6.07 -9.22 13.35
N THR A 21 -5.54 -9.32 14.56
CA THR A 21 -6.00 -8.54 15.72
C THR A 21 -4.81 -8.08 16.56
N PRO A 22 -4.96 -7.16 17.53
CA PRO A 22 -3.86 -6.77 18.42
C PRO A 22 -3.23 -7.94 19.19
N LYS A 23 -3.97 -9.04 19.40
CA LYS A 23 -3.48 -10.25 20.09
C LYS A 23 -3.03 -11.35 19.15
N LEU A 24 -3.43 -11.32 17.88
CA LEU A 24 -3.15 -12.35 16.87
C LEU A 24 -2.47 -11.73 15.66
N CYS A 25 -1.16 -11.97 15.54
CA CYS A 25 -0.31 -11.46 14.47
C CYS A 25 -0.51 -9.94 14.22
N PRO A 26 -0.25 -9.08 15.22
CA PRO A 26 -0.44 -7.65 15.08
C PRO A 26 0.40 -7.06 13.94
N ILE A 27 -0.08 -5.95 13.39
CA ILE A 27 0.60 -5.16 12.37
C ILE A 27 0.49 -3.69 12.74
N PHE A 28 1.58 -2.94 12.54
CA PHE A 28 1.72 -1.55 13.00
C PHE A 28 1.95 -0.64 11.79
N CYS A 29 0.91 -0.41 10.99
CA CYS A 29 1.01 0.45 9.81
C CYS A 29 1.11 1.94 10.18
N ASP A 30 0.63 2.30 11.37
CA ASP A 30 0.72 3.64 11.93
C ASP A 30 2.15 4.08 12.26
N TYR A 31 3.08 3.14 12.39
CA TYR A 31 4.51 3.41 12.55
C TYR A 31 5.07 4.32 11.44
N TYR A 32 4.54 4.22 10.22
CA TYR A 32 4.98 5.02 9.08
C TYR A 32 4.34 6.41 9.03
N ASN A 33 3.33 6.68 9.86
CA ASN A 33 2.73 8.00 9.94
C ASN A 33 3.66 8.96 10.67
N SER A 34 3.75 10.19 10.14
CA SER A 34 4.30 11.30 10.92
C SER A 34 3.44 11.55 12.16
N PRO A 35 3.96 12.19 13.22
CA PRO A 35 3.15 12.53 14.40
C PRO A 35 1.90 13.32 14.00
N GLY A 36 0.71 12.78 14.30
CA GLY A 36 -0.58 13.36 13.90
C GLY A 36 -1.00 13.07 12.44
N GLY A 37 -0.20 12.32 11.69
CA GLY A 37 -0.50 11.87 10.33
C GLY A 37 -1.39 10.63 10.30
N CYS A 38 -2.06 10.42 9.16
CA CYS A 38 -3.03 9.34 8.94
C CYS A 38 -2.96 8.89 7.47
N GLU A 39 -1.74 8.72 6.96
CA GLU A 39 -1.51 8.36 5.55
C GLU A 39 -1.46 6.84 5.40
N TRP A 40 -0.77 6.14 6.29
CA TRP A 40 -0.54 4.71 6.24
C TRP A 40 -1.63 3.93 6.97
N HIS A 41 -2.22 2.99 6.23
CA HIS A 41 -3.30 2.16 6.74
C HIS A 41 -3.09 0.69 6.41
N TYR A 42 -3.51 -0.17 7.34
CA TYR A 42 -3.61 -1.59 7.09
C TYR A 42 -4.72 -1.89 6.09
N LYS A 43 -4.39 -2.64 5.04
CA LYS A 43 -5.35 -3.16 4.07
C LYS A 43 -5.22 -4.69 4.03
N PRO A 44 -6.21 -5.43 4.59
CA PRO A 44 -6.13 -6.90 4.72
C PRO A 44 -6.12 -7.62 3.37
N CYS A 45 -6.58 -6.95 2.32
CA CYS A 45 -6.82 -7.54 1.01
C CYS A 45 -6.15 -6.74 -0.12
N GLY A 46 -5.23 -5.84 0.24
CA GLY A 46 -4.57 -4.92 -0.69
C GLY A 46 -5.31 -3.62 -0.91
N ALA A 47 -4.69 -2.76 -1.71
CA ALA A 47 -5.19 -1.45 -2.07
C ALA A 47 -5.33 -1.34 -3.59
N ASP A 48 -6.16 -0.40 -4.03
CA ASP A 48 -6.22 -0.01 -5.42
C ASP A 48 -4.84 0.47 -5.89
N CYS A 49 -4.57 0.32 -7.19
CA CYS A 49 -3.32 0.78 -7.77
C CYS A 49 -3.16 2.28 -7.55
N MET A 50 -2.12 2.65 -6.80
CA MET A 50 -1.75 4.04 -6.57
C MET A 50 -0.69 4.47 -7.58
N LYS A 51 -0.64 5.77 -7.84
CA LYS A 51 0.48 6.35 -8.59
C LYS A 51 1.69 6.42 -7.69
N THR A 52 2.81 5.96 -8.20
CA THR A 52 4.09 6.06 -7.52
C THR A 52 5.08 6.82 -8.39
N CYS A 53 6.20 7.25 -7.82
CA CYS A 53 7.22 7.93 -8.62
C CYS A 53 7.84 6.99 -9.69
N ARG A 54 7.89 5.68 -9.41
CA ARG A 54 8.34 4.67 -10.39
C ARG A 54 7.23 4.17 -11.32
N ASN A 55 5.96 4.38 -10.97
CA ASN A 55 4.80 4.07 -11.81
C ASN A 55 3.83 5.26 -11.88
N PRO A 56 4.17 6.30 -12.65
CA PRO A 56 3.39 7.53 -12.72
C PRO A 56 2.02 7.33 -13.37
N SER A 57 1.96 6.38 -14.30
CA SER A 57 0.75 5.99 -15.02
C SER A 57 -0.28 5.33 -14.11
N GLY A 58 0.12 4.80 -12.95
CA GLY A 58 -0.76 4.04 -12.07
C GLY A 58 -1.32 2.80 -12.77
N SER A 59 -0.54 2.19 -13.67
CA SER A 59 -0.92 0.96 -14.35
C SER A 59 -0.32 -0.21 -13.58
N CYS A 60 -1.15 -0.93 -12.81
CA CYS A 60 -0.73 -2.11 -12.07
C CYS A 60 -1.38 -3.36 -12.64
N THR A 61 -0.66 -4.47 -12.62
CA THR A 61 -1.24 -5.80 -12.85
C THR A 61 -2.22 -6.13 -11.73
N LYS A 62 -3.39 -6.71 -12.06
CA LYS A 62 -4.40 -7.17 -11.08
C LYS A 62 -3.85 -8.14 -10.01
N LEU A 63 -2.70 -8.76 -10.24
CA LEU A 63 -2.03 -9.62 -9.26
C LEU A 63 -1.53 -8.86 -8.01
N ILE A 64 -1.29 -7.55 -8.12
CA ILE A 64 -0.69 -6.75 -7.04
C ILE A 64 -1.77 -6.19 -6.09
N THR A 65 -3.01 -6.03 -6.56
CA THR A 65 -4.10 -5.39 -5.81
C THR A 65 -4.67 -6.24 -4.69
N HIS A 66 -4.39 -7.54 -4.66
CA HIS A 66 -4.94 -8.49 -3.67
C HIS A 66 -3.99 -8.78 -2.50
N LEU A 67 -2.86 -8.09 -2.42
CA LEU A 67 -1.81 -8.37 -1.44
C LEU A 67 -2.08 -7.67 -0.10
N GLU A 68 -2.14 -8.44 0.99
CA GLU A 68 -2.24 -7.88 2.34
C GLU A 68 -1.02 -7.00 2.69
N GLY A 69 -1.24 -5.81 3.24
CA GLY A 69 -0.13 -4.93 3.63
C GLY A 69 -0.53 -3.58 4.23
N CYS A 70 0.48 -2.74 4.46
CA CYS A 70 0.32 -1.33 4.81
C CYS A 70 0.43 -0.50 3.54
N TYR A 71 -0.56 0.35 3.28
CA TYR A 71 -0.60 1.18 2.08
C TYR A 71 -0.82 2.63 2.46
N PRO A 72 -0.07 3.58 1.86
CA PRO A 72 -0.31 5.00 2.03
C PRO A 72 -1.54 5.44 1.25
N GLN A 73 -2.27 6.41 1.78
CA GLN A 73 -3.36 7.09 1.12
C GLN A 73 -2.95 8.53 0.82
N CYS A 74 -2.37 8.74 -0.35
CA CYS A 74 -1.89 10.04 -0.79
C CYS A 74 -3.04 10.99 -1.11
N SER A 75 -2.87 12.26 -0.75
CA SER A 75 -3.85 13.33 -1.01
C SER A 75 -3.78 13.84 -2.45
N HIS A 76 -4.82 14.52 -2.92
CA HIS A 76 -4.82 15.12 -4.26
C HIS A 76 -3.72 16.18 -4.47
N THR A 77 -3.25 16.82 -3.39
CA THR A 77 -2.17 17.80 -3.43
C THR A 77 -0.77 17.20 -3.49
N LYS A 78 -0.62 15.91 -3.20
CA LYS A 78 0.63 15.15 -3.26
C LYS A 78 0.31 13.71 -3.69
N PRO A 79 -0.09 13.49 -4.95
CA PRO A 79 -0.76 12.25 -5.36
C PRO A 79 0.20 11.09 -5.66
N PHE A 80 1.52 11.32 -5.69
CA PHE A 80 2.50 10.29 -6.00
C PHE A 80 3.14 9.77 -4.72
N PHE A 81 3.19 8.46 -4.56
CA PHE A 81 3.96 7.84 -3.51
C PHE A 81 5.42 7.65 -3.96
N ASP A 82 6.36 8.24 -3.23
CA ASP A 82 7.79 8.00 -3.41
C ASP A 82 8.19 6.77 -2.59
N GLU A 83 8.51 5.68 -3.30
CA GLU A 83 8.86 4.41 -2.71
C GLU A 83 10.20 4.43 -1.94
N ASP A 84 11.11 5.34 -2.27
CA ASP A 84 12.44 5.43 -1.65
C ASP A 84 12.38 6.22 -0.34
N THR A 85 11.61 7.32 -0.31
CA THR A 85 11.45 8.15 0.90
C THR A 85 10.27 7.75 1.78
N MET A 86 9.41 6.84 1.29
CA MET A 86 8.18 6.39 1.93
C MET A 86 7.19 7.54 2.24
N LYS A 87 7.07 8.52 1.33
CA LYS A 87 6.22 9.70 1.51
C LYS A 87 5.37 10.00 0.28
N CYS A 88 4.22 10.62 0.50
CA CYS A 88 3.43 11.22 -0.56
C CYS A 88 4.05 12.57 -0.97
N VAL A 89 4.31 12.73 -2.26
CA VAL A 89 4.98 13.89 -2.86
C VAL A 89 4.24 14.37 -4.10
N ASN A 90 4.60 15.56 -4.58
CA ASN A 90 4.21 16.03 -5.91
C ASN A 90 5.11 15.44 -6.99
N TRP A 91 4.63 15.46 -8.23
CA TRP A 91 5.39 14.98 -9.38
C TRP A 91 6.76 15.65 -9.50
N ASP A 92 6.82 16.97 -9.30
CA ASP A 92 8.06 17.76 -9.38
C ASP A 92 9.09 17.39 -8.30
N GLN A 93 8.68 16.63 -7.29
CA GLN A 93 9.52 16.15 -6.19
C GLN A 93 9.89 14.67 -6.34
N CYS A 94 9.39 13.98 -7.36
CA CYS A 94 9.86 12.64 -7.70
C CYS A 94 11.30 12.69 -8.19
N GLY A 95 12.08 11.65 -7.86
CA GLY A 95 13.43 11.48 -8.38
C GLY A 95 13.45 11.14 -9.88
N CYS A 96 14.64 11.13 -10.47
CA CYS A 96 14.83 10.61 -11.82
C CYS A 96 14.83 9.07 -11.76
N TYR A 97 13.83 8.45 -12.39
CA TYR A 97 13.78 7.01 -12.60
C TYR A 97 13.91 6.73 -14.10
N GLU A 98 14.85 5.88 -14.48
CA GLU A 98 14.95 5.41 -15.87
C GLU A 98 13.79 4.44 -16.15
N GLU A 99 13.06 4.66 -17.25
CA GLU A 99 12.08 3.71 -17.74
C GLU A 99 12.83 2.46 -18.21
N THR A 100 12.60 1.32 -17.53
CA THR A 100 13.15 0.00 -17.90
C THR A 100 12.07 -0.87 -18.52
#